data_AF-A0AA42BTM5-F1
#
_entry.id   AF-A0AA42BTM5-F1
#
_cell.length_a   1.000
_cell.length_b   1.000
_cell.length_c   1.000
_cell.angle_alpha   90.00
_cell.angle_beta   90.00
_cell.angle_gamma   90.00
#
_symmetry.space_group_name_H-M   'P 1'
#
loop_
_entity.id
_entity.type
_entity.pdbx_description
1 polymer ?
#
loop_
_entity_poly.entity_id
_entity_poly.type
_entity_poly.pdbx_seq_one_letter_code
_entity_poly.pdbx_strand_id
1 'polypeptide(L)' 'MKKILWLIAGIGIGFLAAHQFNQTKSGKQFFKDLDKRTKEFGDSLVDGYREREAELRSAIADAK' A
#
# COMPACT_ATOMS: atom_id res chain seq x y z
N MET A 1 8.12 21.32 -16.75
CA MET A 1 9.18 20.31 -16.54
C MET A 1 9.91 20.39 -15.20
N LYS A 2 10.12 21.57 -14.60
CA LYS A 2 10.85 21.74 -13.32
C LYS A 2 10.24 21.00 -12.10
N LYS A 3 8.90 20.87 -12.05
CA LYS A 3 8.21 20.15 -10.95
C LYS A 3 8.46 18.64 -10.97
N ILE A 4 8.57 18.05 -12.16
CA ILE A 4 8.89 16.63 -12.33
C ILE A 4 10.32 16.35 -11.89
N LEU A 5 11.27 17.25 -12.20
CA LEU A 5 12.64 17.14 -11.70
C LEU A 5 12.70 17.20 -10.16
N TRP A 6 11.90 18.08 -9.55
CA TRP A 6 11.78 18.13 -8.09
C TRP A 6 11.15 16.87 -7.48
N LEU A 7 10.16 16.28 -8.15
CA LEU A 7 9.57 15.01 -7.74
C LEU A 7 10.60 13.88 -7.80
N ILE A 8 11.33 13.77 -8.91
CA ILE A 8 12.38 12.75 -9.09
C ILE A 8 13.48 12.94 -8.05
N ALA A 9 13.90 14.19 -7.79
CA ALA A 9 14.89 14.48 -6.75
C ALA A 9 14.38 14.07 -5.37
N GLY A 10 13.12 14.37 -5.03
CA GLY A 10 12.52 13.95 -3.76
C GLY A 10 12.46 12.43 -3.61
N ILE A 11 12.07 11.71 -4.67
CA ILE A 11 12.06 10.24 -4.70
C ILE A 11 13.48 9.69 -4.50
N GLY A 12 14.48 10.26 -5.19
CA GLY A 12 15.87 9.84 -5.06
C GLY A 12 16.41 10.02 -3.64
N ILE A 13 16.14 11.18 -3.02
CA ILE A 13 16.52 11.45 -1.62
C ILE A 13 15.82 10.47 -0.67
N GLY A 14 14.52 10.24 -0.86
CA GLY A 14 13.76 9.29 -0.04
C GLY A 14 14.28 7.86 -0.16
N PHE A 15 14.68 7.44 -1.36
CA PHE A 15 15.26 6.11 -1.59
C PHE A 15 16.59 5.93 -0.86
N LEU A 16 17.49 6.92 -0.93
CA LEU A 16 18.77 6.86 -0.22
C LEU A 16 18.58 6.80 1.29
N ALA A 17 17.66 7.60 1.84
CA ALA A 17 17.31 7.54 3.25
C ALA A 17 16.76 6.15 3.63
N ALA A 18 15.78 5.63 2.89
CA ALA A 18 15.23 4.30 3.13
C ALA A 18 16.29 3.20 3.07
N HIS A 19 17.21 3.27 2.11
CA HIS A 19 18.33 2.34 2.00
C HIS A 19 19.22 2.37 3.24
N GLN A 20 19.54 3.57 3.74
CA GLN A 20 20.35 3.72 4.95
C GLN A 20 19.63 3.20 6.20
N PHE A 21 18.34 3.48 6.35
CA PHE A 21 17.52 2.92 7.43
C PHE A 21 17.49 1.38 7.39
N ASN A 22 17.32 0.79 6.19
CA ASN A 22 17.28 -0.66 6.02
C ASN A 22 18.61 -1.38 6.34
N GLN A 23 19.74 -0.67 6.38
CA GLN A 23 21.01 -1.28 6.81
C GLN A 23 21.07 -1.50 8.33
N THR A 24 20.25 -0.78 9.10
CA THR A 24 20.21 -0.88 10.56
C THR A 24 19.24 -1.97 11.03
N LYS A 25 19.47 -2.53 12.23
CA LYS A 25 18.55 -3.53 12.82
C LYS A 25 17.16 -2.93 13.09
N SER A 26 17.10 -1.70 13.58
CA SER A 26 15.85 -0.99 13.87
C SER A 26 15.06 -0.67 12.60
N GLY A 27 15.72 -0.23 11.52
CA GLY A 27 15.04 0.04 10.25
C GLY A 27 14.49 -1.22 9.59
N LYS A 28 15.21 -2.35 9.64
CA LYS A 28 14.68 -3.65 9.17
C LYS A 28 13.42 -4.05 9.92
N GLN A 29 13.41 -3.87 11.24
CA GLN A 29 12.23 -4.16 12.06
C GLN A 29 11.06 -3.22 11.70
N PHE A 30 11.33 -1.92 11.53
CA PHE A 30 10.32 -0.95 11.08
C PHE A 30 9.69 -1.35 9.74
N PHE A 31 10.50 -1.68 8.73
CA PHE A 31 9.99 -2.08 7.42
C PHE A 31 9.22 -3.39 7.47
N LYS A 32 9.63 -4.33 8.32
CA LYS A 32 8.88 -5.58 8.55
C LYS A 32 7.50 -5.32 9.17
N ASP A 33 7.43 -4.43 10.15
CA ASP A 33 6.17 -4.08 10.80
C ASP A 33 5.27 -3.28 9.85
N LEU A 34 5.86 -2.43 9.00
CA LEU A 34 5.15 -1.70 7.96
C LEU A 34 4.56 -2.66 6.91
N ASP A 35 5.35 -3.60 6.42
CA ASP A 35 4.92 -4.61 5.43
C ASP A 35 3.73 -5.43 5.95
N LYS A 36 3.80 -5.87 7.22
CA LYS A 36 2.69 -6.57 7.88
C LYS A 36 1.40 -5.74 7.87
N ARG A 37 1.48 -4.46 8.28
CA ARG A 37 0.31 -3.57 8.33
C ARG A 37 -0.25 -3.30 6.93
N THR A 38 0.61 -3.12 5.94
CA THR A 38 0.19 -2.90 4.55
C THR A 38 -0.55 -4.12 4.00
N LYS A 39 -0.07 -5.33 4.32
CA LYS A 39 -0.76 -6.56 3.94
C LYS A 39 -2.13 -6.69 4.61
N GLU A 40 -2.19 -6.52 5.94
CA GLU A 40 -3.45 -6.58 6.69
C GLU A 40 -4.48 -5.56 6.17
N PHE A 41 -4.01 -4.35 5.83
CA PHE A 41 -4.85 -3.32 5.21
C PHE A 41 -5.33 -3.73 3.82
N GLY A 42 -4.46 -4.26 2.98
CA GLY A 42 -4.81 -4.73 1.64
C GLY A 42 -5.83 -5.87 1.66
N ASP A 43 -5.63 -6.84 2.54
CA ASP A 43 -6.56 -7.96 2.74
C ASP A 43 -7.93 -7.42 3.20
N SER A 44 -7.96 -6.49 4.15
CA SER A 44 -9.20 -5.86 4.63
C SER A 44 -9.94 -5.08 3.53
N LEU A 45 -9.21 -4.40 2.65
CA LEU A 45 -9.80 -3.70 1.51
C LEU A 45 -10.41 -4.69 0.51
N VAL A 46 -9.68 -5.76 0.17
CA VAL A 46 -10.15 -6.78 -0.77
C VAL A 46 -11.41 -7.46 -0.24
N ASP A 47 -11.44 -7.78 1.05
CA ASP A 47 -12.62 -8.35 1.71
C ASP A 47 -13.82 -7.41 1.62
N GLY A 48 -13.62 -6.11 1.88
CA GLY A 48 -14.68 -5.10 1.72
C GLY A 48 -15.17 -4.97 0.27
N TYR A 49 -14.27 -5.02 -0.73
CA TYR A 49 -14.68 -5.02 -2.14
C TYR A 49 -15.46 -6.28 -2.52
N ARG A 50 -15.05 -7.46 -2.01
CA ARG A 50 -15.75 -8.73 -2.24
C ARG A 50 -17.12 -8.75 -1.60
N GLU A 51 -17.26 -8.20 -0.40
CA GLU A 51 -18.57 -8.05 0.27
C GLU A 51 -19.51 -7.20 -0.58
N ARG A 52 -19.02 -6.07 -1.12
CA ARG A 52 -19.80 -5.24 -2.05
C ARG A 52 -20.12 -5.94 -3.36
N GLU A 53 -19.19 -6.69 -3.94
CA GLU A 53 -19.47 -7.48 -5.15
C GLU A 53 -20.51 -8.58 -4.89
N ALA A 54 -20.50 -9.21 -3.71
CA ALA A 54 -21.48 -10.23 -3.32
C ALA A 54 -22.87 -9.61 -3.12
N GLU A 55 -22.96 -8.46 -2.46
CA GLU A 55 -24.20 -7.68 -2.33
C GLU A 55 -24.75 -7.29 -3.70
N LEU A 56 -23.90 -6.76 -4.60
CA LEU A 56 -24.30 -6.37 -5.96
C LEU A 56 -24.74 -7.58 -6.78
N ARG A 57 -24.04 -8.72 -6.70
CA ARG A 57 -24.43 -9.95 -7.41
C ARG A 57 -25.75 -10.52 -6.89
N SER A 58 -25.99 -10.50 -5.58
CA SER A 58 -27.27 -10.92 -5.00
C SER A 58 -28.40 -10.01 -5.49
N ALA A 59 -28.22 -8.69 -5.42
CA ALA A 59 -29.22 -7.73 -5.87
C ALA A 59 -29.56 -7.87 -7.37
N ILE A 60 -28.57 -8.19 -8.21
CA ILE A 60 -28.78 -8.46 -9.65
C ILE A 60 -29.49 -9.80 -9.87
N ALA A 61 -29.18 -10.83 -9.07
CA ALA A 61 -29.83 -12.13 -9.16
C ALA A 61 -31.29 -12.08 -8.71
N ASP A 62 -31.61 -11.31 -7.67
CA ASP A 62 -32.99 -11.10 -7.19
C ASP A 62 -33.82 -10.21 -8.13
N ALA A 63 -33.17 -9.36 -8.93
CA ALA A 63 -33.81 -8.50 -9.92
C ALA A 63 -34.13 -9.18 -11.26
N LYS A 64 -33.71 -10.45 -11.45
CA LYS A 64 -33.88 -11.22 -12.69
C LYS A 64 -34.90 -12.34 -12.53
#